data_AF-A0AAU3G859-F1
#
_entry.id   AF-A0AAU3G859-F1
#
_cell.length_a   1.000
_cell.length_b   1.000
_cell.length_c   1.000
_cell.angle_alpha   90.00
_cell.angle_beta   90.00
_cell.angle_gamma   90.00
#
_symmetry.space_group_name_H-M   'P 1'
#
loop_
_entity.id
_entity.type
_entity.pdbx_description
1 polymer ?
#
loop_
_entity_poly.entity_id
_entity_poly.type
_entity_poly.pdbx_seq_one_letter_code
_entity_poly.pdbx_strand_id
1 'polypeptide(L)' 'MSGVHEKAELYALDLSDVTWLSAPGSSSEDRIEIAYLPGGAVALRNPSDPNGTVLRYTAAEWHAFVLGVQDGEFDD' A
#
# COMPACT_ATOMS: atom_id res chain seq x y z
N MET A 1 -6.51 20.64 -0.20
CA MET A 1 -5.09 21.03 -0.05
C MET A 1 -4.28 19.91 -0.65
N SER A 2 -3.28 20.25 -1.47
CA SER A 2 -2.72 19.43 -2.56
C SER A 2 -2.29 18.02 -2.14
N GLY A 3 -2.83 16.98 -2.80
CA GLY A 3 -2.45 15.58 -2.56
C GLY A 3 -0.96 15.29 -2.78
N VAL A 4 -0.23 16.17 -3.46
CA VAL A 4 1.24 16.08 -3.59
C VAL A 4 1.94 16.29 -2.24
N HIS A 5 1.46 17.21 -1.40
CA HIS A 5 2.07 17.47 -0.09
C HIS A 5 1.84 16.29 0.86
N GLU A 6 0.61 15.76 0.86
CA GLU A 6 0.25 14.55 1.62
C GLU A 6 1.09 13.34 1.19
N LYS A 7 1.30 13.15 -0.12
CA LYS A 7 2.19 12.09 -0.64
C LYS A 7 3.62 12.26 -0.12
N ALA A 8 4.17 13.47 -0.16
CA ALA A 8 5.53 13.74 0.30
C ALA A 8 5.69 13.46 1.80
N GLU A 9 4.70 13.83 2.62
CA GLU A 9 4.65 13.50 4.04
C GLU A 9 4.61 11.99 4.26
N LEU A 10 3.77 11.28 3.49
CA LEU A 10 3.73 9.82 3.54
C LEU A 10 5.10 9.24 3.25
N TYR A 11 5.85 9.71 2.25
CA TYR A 11 7.20 9.21 1.93
C TYR A 11 8.29 9.59 2.94
N ALA A 12 8.06 10.60 3.78
CA ALA A 12 8.96 10.96 4.86
C ALA A 12 8.84 10.08 6.12
N LEU A 13 7.76 9.28 6.23
CA LEU A 13 7.56 8.38 7.37
C LEU A 13 8.63 7.27 7.42
N ASP A 14 9.11 7.00 8.64
CA ASP A 14 9.88 5.79 8.93
C ASP A 14 8.94 4.57 8.96
N LEU A 15 9.34 3.51 8.26
CA LEU A 15 8.57 2.27 8.15
C LEU A 15 9.24 1.11 8.92
N SER A 16 10.30 1.34 9.70
CA SER A 16 10.99 0.27 10.43
C SER A 16 10.07 -0.51 11.38
N ASP A 17 9.09 0.18 11.97
CA ASP A 17 8.26 -0.33 13.07
C ASP A 17 6.83 -0.68 12.62
N VAL A 18 6.53 -0.59 11.32
CA VAL A 18 5.19 -0.92 10.83
C VAL A 18 5.00 -2.43 10.74
N THR A 19 3.78 -2.89 10.99
CA THR A 19 3.42 -4.29 10.82
C THR A 19 2.99 -4.54 9.38
N TRP A 20 3.74 -5.40 8.68
CA TRP A 20 3.43 -5.86 7.34
C TRP A 20 2.47 -7.04 7.37
N LEU A 21 1.44 -7.00 6.55
CA LEU A 21 0.35 -7.97 6.47
C LEU A 21 0.30 -8.56 5.06
N SER A 22 0.26 -9.90 4.98
CA SER A 22 -0.06 -10.62 3.75
C SER A 22 -1.46 -11.21 3.81
N ALA A 23 -2.08 -11.40 2.65
CA ALA A 23 -3.33 -12.15 2.56
C ALA A 23 -3.12 -13.61 3.02
N PRO A 24 -4.05 -14.17 3.82
CA PRO A 24 -4.02 -15.58 4.20
C PRO A 24 -3.99 -16.50 2.98
N GLY A 25 -3.16 -17.54 3.02
CA GLY A 25 -3.08 -18.54 1.93
C GLY A 25 -2.37 -18.07 0.65
N SER A 26 -1.80 -16.87 0.61
CA SER A 26 -0.92 -16.45 -0.49
C SER A 26 0.29 -17.39 -0.63
N SER A 27 0.72 -17.67 -1.87
CA SER A 27 1.96 -18.37 -2.19
C SER A 27 3.17 -17.42 -2.06
N SER A 28 4.39 -17.91 -2.17
CA SER A 28 5.59 -17.05 -2.09
C SER A 28 5.91 -16.30 -3.39
N GLU A 29 5.38 -16.75 -4.54
CA GLU A 29 5.84 -16.30 -5.86
C GLU A 29 5.29 -14.91 -6.25
N ASP A 30 4.07 -14.56 -5.86
CA ASP A 30 3.43 -13.26 -6.18
C ASP A 30 2.77 -12.59 -4.97
N ARG A 31 3.35 -12.80 -3.78
CA ARG A 31 2.80 -12.22 -2.55
C ARG A 31 2.99 -10.70 -2.56
N ILE A 32 2.00 -9.98 -2.03
CA ILE A 32 2.12 -8.56 -1.72
C ILE A 32 1.89 -8.39 -0.23
N GLU A 33 2.60 -7.43 0.36
CA GLU A 33 2.39 -7.01 1.75
C GLU A 33 1.88 -5.58 1.81
N ILE A 34 0.96 -5.33 2.74
CA ILE A 34 0.50 -3.98 3.09
C ILE A 34 0.82 -3.64 4.54
N ALA A 35 0.98 -2.36 4.83
CA ALA A 35 1.03 -1.84 6.19
C ALA A 35 0.13 -0.61 6.32
N TYR A 36 -0.68 -0.57 7.38
CA TYR A 36 -1.51 0.59 7.69
C TYR A 36 -0.66 1.70 8.31
N LEU A 37 -0.83 2.91 7.80
CA LEU A 37 -0.14 4.12 8.23
C LEU A 37 -1.12 5.08 8.93
N PRO A 38 -0.62 6.11 9.63
CA PRO A 38 -1.47 7.15 10.21
C PRO A 38 -2.43 7.77 9.18
N GLY A 39 -3.61 8.19 9.65
CA GLY A 39 -4.61 8.84 8.78
C GLY A 39 -5.34 7.90 7.81
N GLY A 40 -5.14 6.58 7.92
CA GLY A 40 -5.77 5.59 7.03
C GLY A 40 -5.02 5.38 5.71
N ALA A 41 -3.81 5.94 5.58
CA ALA A 41 -2.91 5.66 4.47
C ALA A 41 -2.38 4.21 4.51
N VAL A 42 -1.89 3.74 3.37
CA VAL A 42 -1.41 2.36 3.20
C VAL A 42 -0.07 2.35 2.48
N ALA A 43 0.90 1.62 3.03
CA ALA A 43 2.11 1.24 2.34
C ALA A 43 1.94 -0.14 1.70
N LEU A 44 2.49 -0.34 0.50
CA LEU A 44 2.46 -1.60 -0.24
C LEU A 44 3.88 -1.92 -0.72
N ARG A 45 4.32 -3.17 -0.54
CA ARG A 45 5.63 -3.65 -1.01
C ARG A 45 5.60 -5.07 -1.56
N ASN A 46 6.62 -5.39 -2.35
CA ASN A 46 6.94 -6.77 -2.71
C ASN A 46 7.83 -7.39 -1.61
N PRO A 47 7.39 -8.44 -0.90
CA PRO A 47 8.19 -9.11 0.12
C PRO A 47 9.42 -9.84 -0.44
N SER A 48 9.46 -10.15 -1.74
CA SER A 48 10.65 -10.71 -2.39
C SER A 48 11.73 -9.65 -2.66
N ASP A 49 11.40 -8.36 -2.53
CA ASP A 49 12.34 -7.23 -2.54
C ASP A 49 11.98 -6.19 -1.44
N PRO A 50 12.21 -6.52 -0.15
CA PRO A 50 11.79 -5.66 0.97
C PRO A 50 12.44 -4.27 1.01
N ASN A 51 13.60 -4.13 0.36
CA ASN A 51 14.36 -2.87 0.25
C ASN A 51 14.09 -2.15 -1.08
N GLY A 52 13.26 -2.74 -1.94
CA GLY A 52 12.80 -2.14 -3.17
C GLY A 52 11.79 -1.02 -2.93
N THR A 53 11.07 -0.67 -4.00
CA THR A 53 10.09 0.41 -3.94
C THR A 53 8.93 0.06 -3.02
N VAL A 54 8.67 0.93 -2.04
CA VAL A 54 7.45 0.91 -1.24
C VAL A 54 6.48 1.97 -1.79
N LEU A 55 5.35 1.52 -2.31
CA LEU A 55 4.27 2.41 -2.76
C LEU A 55 3.51 2.91 -1.53
N ARG A 56 3.17 4.20 -1.48
CA ARG A 56 2.39 4.79 -0.38
C ARG A 56 1.14 5.48 -0.94
N TYR A 57 -0.01 5.04 -0.46
CA TYR A 57 -1.32 5.53 -0.86
C TYR A 57 -1.91 6.38 0.26
N THR A 58 -2.47 7.53 -0.09
CA THR A 58 -3.34 8.27 0.84
C THR A 58 -4.59 7.45 1.12
N ALA A 59 -5.32 7.79 2.18
CA ALA A 59 -6.58 7.11 2.49
C ALA A 59 -7.58 7.20 1.32
N ALA A 60 -7.62 8.34 0.63
CA ALA A 60 -8.49 8.55 -0.53
C ALA A 60 -8.06 7.72 -1.74
N GLU A 61 -6.75 7.66 -2.04
CA GLU A 61 -6.22 6.84 -3.13
C GLU A 61 -6.45 5.34 -2.86
N TRP A 62 -6.22 4.89 -1.62
CA TRP A 62 -6.43 3.49 -1.24
C TRP A 62 -7.90 3.10 -1.34
N HIS A 63 -8.81 3.96 -0.88
CA HIS A 63 -10.25 3.71 -1.00
C HIS A 63 -10.69 3.61 -2.46
N ALA A 64 -10.22 4.53 -3.32
CA ALA A 64 -10.51 4.49 -4.75
C ALA A 64 -9.96 3.20 -5.40
N PHE A 65 -8.73 2.80 -5.06
CA PHE A 65 -8.13 1.55 -5.54
C PHE A 65 -8.96 0.32 -5.17
N VAL A 66 -9.39 0.21 -3.91
CA VAL A 66 -10.22 -0.91 -3.44
C VAL A 66 -11.57 -0.96 -4.16
N LEU A 67 -12.21 0.19 -4.38
CA LEU A 67 -13.46 0.25 -5.13
C LEU A 67 -13.27 -0.21 -6.59
N GLY A 68 -12.23 0.25 -7.29
CA GLY A 68 -11.94 -0.21 -8.65
C GLY A 68 -11.69 -1.72 -8.74
N VAL A 69 -10.97 -2.28 -7.77
CA VAL A 69 -10.79 -3.74 -7.66
C VAL A 69 -12.12 -4.47 -7.46
N GLN A 70 -13.01 -3.94 -6.62
CA GLN A 70 -14.32 -4.53 -6.37
C GLN A 70 -15.25 -4.43 -7.59
N ASP A 71 -15.12 -3.37 -8.37
CA ASP A 71 -15.87 -3.15 -9.61
C ASP A 71 -15.34 -3.98 -10.80
N GLY A 72 -14.28 -4.76 -10.60
CA GLY A 72 -13.68 -5.62 -11.63
C GLY A 72 -12.86 -4.85 -12.67
N GLU A 73 -12.38 -3.65 -12.36
CA GLU A 73 -11.60 -2.79 -13.29
C GLU A 73 -10.29 -3.45 -13.78
N PHE A 74 -9.84 -4.51 -13.10
CA PHE A 74 -8.57 -5.19 -13.36
C PHE A 74 -8.73 -6.67 -13.80
N ASP A 75 -9.94 -7.11 -14.17
CA ASP A 75 -10.26 -8.52 -14.47
C ASP A 75 -10.07 -8.92 -15.96
N ASP A 76 -9.39 -8.09 -16.76
CA ASP A 76 -9.14 -8.31 -18.20
C ASP A 76 -8.20 -9.49 -18.52
#